data_AF-A0A8K0I255-F1
#
_entry.id   AF-A0A8K0I255-F1
#
_cell.length_a   1.000
_cell.length_b   1.000
_cell.length_c   1.000
_cell.angle_alpha   90.00
_cell.angle_beta   90.00
_cell.angle_gamma   90.00
#
_symmetry.space_group_name_H-M   'P 1'
#
loop_
_entity.id
_entity.type
_entity.pdbx_description
1 polymer ?
#
loop_
_entity_poly.entity_id
_entity_poly.type
_entity_poly.pdbx_seq_one_letter_code
_entity_poly.pdbx_strand_id
1 'polypeptide(L)' 'MGLVSVFGNDVDVYYERLLEGESGIGPIDRFDVSELPTRFAGQIRGFSSEGYIDGKNDRRLDDCLR' A
#
# COMPACT_ATOMS: atom_id res chain seq x y z
N MET A 1 -7.64 -8.29 -14.02
CA MET A 1 -7.86 -8.05 -12.59
C MET A 1 -6.96 -6.92 -12.16
N GLY A 2 -7.39 -6.07 -11.23
CA GLY A 2 -6.56 -5.02 -10.64
C GLY A 2 -6.47 -5.25 -9.14
N LEU A 3 -5.29 -5.09 -8.56
CA LEU A 3 -5.09 -5.16 -7.12
C LEU A 3 -4.05 -4.13 -6.69
N VAL A 4 -4.19 -3.67 -5.46
CA VAL A 4 -3.24 -2.79 -4.79
C VAL A 4 -2.98 -3.43 -3.44
N SER A 5 -1.73 -3.81 -3.19
CA SER A 5 -1.34 -4.58 -2.00
C SER A 5 -0.02 -4.10 -1.43
N VAL A 6 0.34 -4.65 -0.27
CA VAL A 6 1.66 -4.46 0.35
C VAL A 6 2.83 -4.89 -0.54
N PHE A 7 2.55 -5.73 -1.54
CA PHE A 7 3.53 -6.21 -2.51
C PHE A 7 3.53 -5.39 -3.81
N GLY A 8 2.65 -4.40 -3.93
CA GLY A 8 2.53 -3.50 -5.08
C GLY A 8 1.19 -3.62 -5.81
N ASN A 9 1.17 -3.03 -7.00
CA ASN A 9 -0.02 -2.92 -7.86
C ASN A 9 -0.04 -3.97 -8.99
N ASP A 10 0.99 -4.83 -9.04
CA ASP A 10 1.12 -5.87 -10.04
C ASP A 10 0.53 -7.18 -9.50
N VAL A 11 -0.36 -7.78 -10.28
CA VAL A 11 -1.07 -9.00 -9.91
C VAL A 11 -0.14 -10.21 -9.88
N ASP A 12 0.81 -10.27 -10.80
CA ASP A 12 1.73 -11.40 -10.93
C ASP A 12 2.73 -11.40 -9.78
N VAL A 13 3.29 -10.22 -9.46
CA VAL A 13 4.21 -10.03 -8.31
C VAL A 13 3.53 -10.37 -6.99
N TYR A 14 2.27 -9.93 -6.81
CA TYR A 14 1.50 -10.27 -5.61
C TYR A 14 1.31 -11.79 -5.49
N TYR A 15 0.95 -12.46 -6.58
CA TYR A 15 0.67 -13.88 -6.57
C TYR A 15 1.95 -14.71 -6.32
N GLU A 16 3.06 -14.33 -6.94
CA GLU A 16 4.37 -14.97 -6.73
C GLU A 16 4.80 -14.88 -5.26
N ARG A 17 4.79 -13.69 -4.68
CA ARG A 17 5.17 -13.50 -3.26
C ARG A 17 4.24 -14.21 -2.29
N LEU A 18 2.96 -14.31 -2.64
CA LEU A 18 1.99 -15.10 -1.87
C LEU A 18 2.33 -16.59 -1.89
N LEU A 19 2.76 -17.12 -3.04
CA LEU A 19 3.21 -18.51 -3.18
C LEU A 19 4.53 -18.78 -2.45
N GLU A 20 5.44 -17.81 -2.44
CA GLU A 20 6.70 -17.86 -1.69
C GLU A 20 6.50 -17.77 -0.17
N GLY A 21 5.32 -17.36 0.28
CA GLY A 21 5.02 -17.17 1.70
C GLY A 21 5.73 -15.96 2.31
N GLU A 22 6.05 -14.96 1.48
CA GLU A 22 6.66 -13.74 1.97
C GLU A 22 5.70 -12.97 2.88
N SER A 23 6.22 -12.40 3.98
CA SER A 23 5.45 -11.51 4.84
C SER A 23 5.63 -10.07 4.38
N GLY A 24 4.53 -9.42 3.99
CA GLY A 24 4.49 -7.98 3.69
C GLY A 24 4.32 -7.09 4.93
N ILE A 25 4.41 -7.66 6.14
CA ILE A 25 4.26 -6.93 7.41
C ILE A 25 5.61 -6.40 7.85
N GLY A 26 5.68 -5.09 8.10
CA GLY A 26 6.88 -4.41 8.57
C GLY A 26 6.58 -3.35 9.62
N PRO A 27 7.60 -2.66 10.14
CA PRO A 27 7.41 -1.51 11.01
C PRO A 27 6.63 -0.40 10.29
N ILE A 28 5.79 0.32 11.04
CA ILE A 28 5.07 1.49 10.53
C ILE A 28 6.07 2.64 10.41
N ASP A 29 6.21 3.19 9.21
CA ASP A 29 7.11 4.31 8.88
C ASP A 29 6.36 5.51 8.27
N ARG A 30 5.06 5.36 7.96
CA ARG A 30 4.22 6.44 7.42
C ARG A 30 3.94 7.57 8.41
N PHE A 31 3.99 7.29 9.70
CA PHE A 31 3.77 8.26 10.77
C PHE A 31 4.46 7.81 12.06
N ASP A 32 4.58 8.70 13.04
CA ASP A 32 5.17 8.36 14.34
C ASP A 32 4.25 7.44 15.14
N VAL A 33 4.75 6.25 15.46
CA VAL A 33 4.04 5.21 16.21
C VAL A 33 4.57 5.01 17.62
N SER A 34 5.40 5.95 18.12
CA SER A 34 6.03 5.85 19.44
C SER A 34 5.03 5.71 20.58
N GLU A 35 3.88 6.39 20.49
CA GLU A 35 2.81 6.35 21.49
C GLU A 35 1.80 5.20 21.28
N LEU A 36 1.92 4.43 20.20
CA LEU A 36 1.00 3.35 19.89
C LEU A 36 1.50 2.00 20.44
N PRO A 37 0.60 1.15 20.96
CA PRO A 37 0.96 -0.19 21.41
C PRO A 37 1.37 -1.11 20.24
N THR A 38 0.80 -0.89 19.05
CA THR A 38 1.12 -1.65 17.83
C THR A 38 1.95 -0.78 16.89
N ARG A 39 3.13 -1.28 16.50
CA ARG A 39 4.12 -0.54 15.68
C ARG A 39 4.44 -1.21 14.33
N PHE A 40 3.66 -2.22 13.95
CA PHE A 40 3.83 -2.94 12.69
C PHE A 40 2.52 -2.96 11.90
N ALA A 41 2.63 -2.91 10.58
CA ALA A 41 1.49 -3.01 9.66
C ALA A 41 1.95 -3.47 8.28
N GLY A 42 1.00 -3.93 7.48
CA GLY A 42 1.18 -4.10 6.04
C GLY A 42 0.97 -2.77 5.34
N GLN A 43 2.03 -2.03 5.09
CA GLN A 43 1.95 -0.72 4.44
C GLN A 43 2.07 -0.86 2.92
N ILE A 44 1.13 -0.28 2.18
CA ILE A 44 1.24 -0.13 0.73
C ILE A 44 2.25 0.99 0.45
N ARG A 45 3.36 0.66 -0.21
CA ARG A 45 4.45 1.58 -0.53
C ARG A 45 4.47 1.90 -2.02
N GLY A 46 4.69 3.17 -2.34
CA GLY A 46 4.86 3.61 -3.74
C GLY A 46 3.60 3.54 -4.59
N PHE A 47 2.41 3.53 -3.99
CA PHE A 47 1.16 3.67 -4.73
C PHE A 47 1.09 5.05 -5.38
N SER A 48 0.85 5.09 -6.69
CA SER A 48 0.60 6.30 -7.46
C SER A 48 -0.71 6.14 -8.23
N SER A 49 -1.59 7.12 -8.10
CA SER A 49 -2.84 7.29 -8.85
C SER A 49 -2.63 8.03 -10.18
N GLU A 50 -1.38 8.35 -10.52
CA GLU A 50 -1.01 9.07 -11.74
C GLU A 50 -1.50 8.33 -12.99
N GLY A 51 -2.28 9.01 -13.82
CA GLY A 51 -2.90 8.43 -15.03
C GLY A 51 -4.29 7.82 -14.80
N TYR A 52 -4.70 7.58 -13.55
CA TYR A 52 -6.07 7.14 -13.22
C TYR A 52 -6.98 8.30 -12.79
N ILE A 53 -6.41 9.26 -12.05
CA ILE A 53 -7.17 10.37 -11.47
C ILE A 53 -6.48 11.68 -11.83
N ASP A 54 -7.26 12.70 -12.19
CA ASP A 54 -6.75 14.06 -12.39
C ASP A 54 -6.15 14.59 -11.08
N GLY A 55 -5.00 15.27 -11.15
CA GLY A 55 -4.25 15.71 -9.97
C GLY A 55 -5.04 16.63 -9.03
N LYS A 56 -6.09 17.32 -9.53
CA LYS A 56 -6.99 18.12 -8.70
C LYS A 56 -7.93 17.26 -7.84
N ASN A 57 -8.36 16.12 -8.37
CA ASN A 57 -9.21 15.17 -7.66
C ASN A 57 -8.39 14.27 -6.73
N ASP A 58 -7.18 13.87 -7.14
CA ASP A 58 -6.29 13.02 -6.34
C ASP A 58 -6.07 13.59 -4.92
N ARG A 59 -5.78 14.89 -4.82
CA ARG A 59 -5.56 15.57 -3.53
C ARG A 59 -6.80 15.63 -2.62
N ARG A 60 -7.99 15.44 -3.18
CA ARG A 60 -9.28 15.52 -2.45
C ARG A 60 -9.80 14.16 -2.04
N LEU A 61 -9.26 13.09 -2.61
CA LEU A 61 -9.64 11.73 -2.30
C LEU A 61 -8.81 11.19 -1.14
N ASP A 62 -9.48 10.49 -0.23
CA ASP A 62 -8.84 9.66 0.79
C ASP A 62 -8.02 8.55 0.15
N ASP A 63 -7.00 8.07 0.86
CA ASP A 63 -6.08 7.03 0.36
C ASP A 63 -6.78 5.73 -0.03
N CYS A 64 -7.94 5.42 0.55
CA CYS A 64 -8.72 4.23 0.20
C CYS A 64 -9.59 4.40 -1.06
N LEU A 65 -9.75 5.64 -1.54
CA LEU A 65 -10.55 6.00 -2.72
C LEU A 65 -9.68 6.37 -3.93
N ARG A 66 -8.38 6.56 -3.73
CA ARG A 66 -7.40 6.74 -4.80
C ARG A 66 -7.11 5.41 -5.48
#